data_AF-A0A8T3X0Q9-F1
#
_entry.id   AF-A0A8T3X0Q9-F1
#
_cell.length_a   1.000
_cell.length_b   1.000
_cell.length_c   1.000
_cell.angle_alpha   90.00
_cell.angle_beta   90.00
_cell.angle_gamma   90.00
#
_symmetry.space_group_name_H-M   'P 1'
#
loop_
_entity.id
_entity.type
_entity.pdbx_description
1 polymer ?
#
loop_
_entity_poly.entity_id
_entity_poly.type
_entity_poly.pdbx_seq_one_letter_code
_entity_poly.pdbx_strand_id
1 'polypeptide(L)'
;MKAKTRHRMKDTRRGKSLWMPFKRRQKDTKRKEFLLKPFEASSKGDLIAGALSVAIIIASTIIVVNTINPLIDEGKTTQAFNDARQTLTSLDATINEIMLEAPGSKRSINVNLRGGKMTVSGKDDKIRVRIDDIDLLESGITVEEGNILITGGAKITSYESDIEGDGDTDLVLENAAIIFAVQKTGSPTNYAAINTTTFITQIKNVRTRMNITPASGIFVNDQVNTSYGTGYTELTQTTDADSKGIRAFVNSASGMQYEALFTLQAAKDFVELQVKRVV
;
A
#
# COMPACT_ATOMS: atom_id res chain seq x y z
N MET A 1 28.11 8.66 57.29
CA MET A 1 28.20 7.29 57.84
C MET A 1 27.89 6.31 56.72
N LYS A 2 28.86 5.45 56.34
CA LYS A 2 28.80 4.18 55.55
C LYS A 2 27.97 4.14 54.23
N ALA A 3 28.39 3.51 53.14
CA ALA A 3 29.64 2.87 52.75
C ALA A 3 29.62 2.71 51.21
N LYS A 4 30.82 2.71 50.65
CA LYS A 4 31.19 2.69 49.24
C LYS A 4 31.42 1.24 48.84
N THR A 5 30.73 0.73 47.83
CA THR A 5 31.07 -0.58 47.24
C THR A 5 31.13 -0.46 45.72
N ARG A 6 32.37 -0.36 45.23
CA ARG A 6 32.72 -0.52 43.81
C ARG A 6 32.82 -2.02 43.51
N HIS A 7 32.08 -2.51 42.53
CA HIS A 7 32.44 -3.76 41.88
C HIS A 7 33.02 -3.51 40.49
N ARG A 8 34.22 -4.05 40.35
CA ARG A 8 35.18 -3.90 39.27
C ARG A 8 35.20 -5.26 38.59
N MET A 9 34.47 -5.43 37.50
CA MET A 9 34.59 -6.65 36.69
C MET A 9 35.49 -6.34 35.50
N LYS A 10 36.74 -6.77 35.65
CA LYS A 10 37.62 -7.03 34.52
C LYS A 10 37.07 -8.29 33.85
N ASP A 11 36.83 -8.27 32.55
CA ASP A 11 37.19 -9.47 31.81
C ASP A 11 37.78 -9.19 30.43
N THR A 12 38.96 -9.75 30.31
CA THR A 12 39.92 -9.74 29.23
C THR A 12 39.59 -10.88 28.29
N ARG A 13 39.16 -10.61 27.05
CA ARG A 13 39.37 -11.55 25.94
C ARG A 13 39.88 -10.83 24.71
N ARG A 14 41.22 -10.74 24.67
CA ARG A 14 42.00 -10.55 23.45
C ARG A 14 41.73 -11.74 22.53
N GLY A 15 40.91 -11.53 21.50
CA GLY A 15 40.82 -12.43 20.35
C GLY A 15 42.15 -12.38 19.60
N LYS A 16 42.88 -13.50 19.64
CA LYS A 16 44.12 -13.70 18.88
C LYS A 16 43.83 -13.55 17.39
N SER A 17 44.44 -12.54 16.78
CA SER A 17 44.58 -12.43 15.33
C SER A 17 45.37 -13.62 14.82
N LEU A 18 44.67 -14.57 14.19
CA LEU A 18 45.28 -15.69 13.49
C LEU A 18 45.85 -15.16 12.17
N TRP A 19 47.08 -14.64 12.22
CA TRP A 19 47.88 -14.36 11.05
C TRP A 19 48.27 -15.68 10.40
N MET A 20 47.67 -15.99 9.24
CA MET A 20 48.18 -17.05 8.36
C MET A 20 49.38 -16.51 7.56
N PRO A 21 50.51 -17.24 7.50
CA PRO A 21 51.61 -16.87 6.63
C PRO A 21 51.21 -17.13 5.17
N PHE A 22 51.02 -16.04 4.42
CA PHE A 22 50.83 -16.05 2.98
C PHE A 22 52.13 -16.53 2.31
N LYS A 23 52.27 -17.84 2.10
CA LYS A 23 53.37 -18.42 1.31
C LYS A 23 53.26 -17.91 -0.13
N ARG A 24 54.10 -16.95 -0.48
CA ARG A 24 54.39 -16.57 -1.88
C ARG A 24 54.92 -17.80 -2.61
N ARG A 25 54.05 -18.47 -3.36
CA ARG A 25 54.43 -19.47 -4.36
C ARG A 25 55.02 -18.70 -5.54
N GLN A 26 56.35 -18.64 -5.64
CA GLN A 26 57.01 -18.26 -6.88
C GLN A 26 56.58 -19.29 -7.94
N LYS A 27 55.77 -18.84 -8.90
CA LYS A 27 55.50 -19.60 -10.11
C LYS A 27 56.63 -19.30 -11.07
N ASP A 28 57.40 -20.35 -11.37
CA ASP A 28 58.31 -20.41 -12.49
C ASP A 28 57.62 -19.89 -13.76
N THR A 29 58.06 -18.71 -14.20
CA THR A 29 57.79 -18.18 -15.52
C THR A 29 58.60 -18.99 -16.54
N LYS A 30 58.12 -20.18 -16.88
CA LYS A 30 58.50 -20.82 -18.15
C LYS A 30 57.90 -19.97 -19.27
N ARG A 31 58.75 -19.10 -19.84
CA ARG A 31 58.56 -18.49 -21.16
C ARG A 31 58.27 -19.62 -22.16
N LYS A 32 57.00 -19.87 -22.42
CA LYS A 32 56.58 -20.60 -23.61
C LYS A 32 56.68 -19.61 -24.75
N GLU A 33 57.63 -19.87 -25.64
CA GLU A 33 57.71 -19.22 -26.94
C GLU A 33 56.32 -19.31 -27.58
N PHE A 34 55.69 -18.15 -27.72
CA PHE A 34 54.42 -17.98 -28.39
C PHE A 34 54.71 -18.10 -29.89
N LEU A 35 54.86 -19.34 -30.34
CA LEU A 35 54.82 -19.73 -31.75
C LEU A 35 53.46 -19.25 -32.28
N LEU A 36 53.46 -18.11 -32.96
CA LEU A 36 52.32 -17.58 -33.70
C LEU A 36 51.95 -18.61 -34.76
N LYS A 37 50.98 -19.47 -34.43
CA LYS A 37 50.39 -20.35 -35.41
C LYS A 37 49.76 -19.49 -36.52
N PRO A 38 49.96 -19.86 -37.80
CA PRO A 38 49.34 -19.17 -38.91
C PRO A 38 47.81 -19.21 -38.74
N PHE A 39 47.19 -18.06 -38.96
CA PHE A 39 45.74 -17.90 -38.93
C PHE A 39 45.16 -18.69 -40.11
N GLU A 40 44.67 -19.91 -39.86
CA GLU A 40 43.95 -20.69 -40.86
C GLU A 40 42.66 -19.94 -41.24
N ALA A 41 42.43 -19.80 -42.54
CA ALA A 41 41.29 -19.08 -43.07
C ALA A 41 39.98 -19.75 -42.61
N SER A 42 39.22 -19.03 -41.78
CA SER A 42 37.93 -19.44 -41.24
C SER A 42 37.02 -20.00 -42.33
N SER A 43 36.58 -21.24 -42.17
CA SER A 43 35.54 -21.80 -43.04
C SER A 43 34.25 -21.01 -42.82
N LYS A 44 33.40 -20.87 -43.85
CA LYS A 44 32.10 -20.19 -43.72
C LYS A 44 31.21 -20.83 -42.63
N GLY A 45 31.43 -22.12 -42.33
CA GLY A 45 30.74 -22.83 -41.25
C GLY A 45 31.11 -22.33 -39.85
N ASP A 46 32.38 -21.95 -39.64
CA ASP A 46 32.87 -21.47 -38.34
C ASP A 46 32.31 -20.10 -37.98
N LEU A 47 32.11 -19.23 -38.99
CA LEU A 47 31.47 -17.93 -38.78
C LEU A 47 29.99 -18.07 -38.37
N ILE A 48 29.27 -19.02 -38.98
CA ILE A 48 27.86 -19.28 -38.65
C ILE A 48 27.76 -19.90 -37.25
N ALA A 49 28.60 -20.89 -36.93
CA ALA A 49 28.62 -21.52 -35.61
C ALA A 49 28.98 -20.50 -34.50
N GLY A 50 29.97 -19.63 -34.76
CA GLY A 50 30.33 -18.53 -33.87
C GLY A 50 29.16 -17.57 -33.65
N ALA A 51 28.51 -17.10 -34.71
CA ALA A 51 27.35 -16.21 -34.60
C ALA A 51 26.19 -16.85 -33.82
N LEU A 52 25.92 -18.13 -34.06
CA LEU A 52 24.86 -18.86 -33.38
C LEU A 52 25.15 -19.05 -31.88
N SER A 53 26.42 -19.32 -31.53
CA SER A 53 26.83 -19.43 -30.12
C SER A 53 26.66 -18.11 -29.36
N VAL A 54 27.02 -16.98 -29.98
CA VAL A 54 26.83 -15.64 -29.39
C VAL A 54 25.35 -15.33 -29.24
N ALA A 55 24.54 -15.65 -30.25
CA ALA A 55 23.09 -15.46 -30.19
C ALA A 55 22.45 -16.24 -29.02
N ILE A 56 22.88 -17.48 -28.78
CA ILE A 56 22.39 -18.31 -27.66
C ILE A 56 22.80 -17.70 -26.31
N ILE A 57 24.03 -17.19 -26.18
CA ILE A 57 24.50 -16.55 -24.94
C ILE A 57 23.72 -15.26 -24.63
N ILE A 58 23.44 -14.46 -25.65
CA ILE A 58 22.63 -13.24 -25.49
C ILE A 58 21.20 -13.62 -25.08
N ALA A 59 20.60 -14.58 -25.78
CA ALA A 59 19.25 -15.05 -25.47
C ALA A 59 19.13 -15.61 -24.04
N SER A 60 20.11 -16.41 -23.59
CA SER A 60 20.11 -16.96 -22.23
C SER A 60 20.25 -15.88 -21.16
N THR A 61 21.10 -14.87 -21.40
CA THR A 61 21.27 -13.75 -20.47
C THR A 61 19.98 -12.95 -20.31
N ILE A 62 19.25 -12.71 -21.41
CA ILE A 62 17.95 -12.00 -21.38
C ILE A 62 16.92 -12.77 -20.53
N ILE A 63 16.83 -14.09 -20.70
CA ILE A 63 15.91 -14.93 -19.91
C ILE A 63 16.24 -14.84 -18.42
N VAL A 64 17.53 -14.93 -18.06
CA VAL A 64 17.99 -14.85 -16.66
C VAL A 64 17.65 -13.48 -16.06
N VAL A 65 17.95 -12.38 -16.76
CA VAL A 65 17.66 -11.02 -16.27
C VAL A 65 16.15 -10.82 -16.06
N ASN A 66 15.32 -11.26 -17.01
CA ASN A 66 13.87 -11.16 -16.89
C ASN A 66 13.30 -12.01 -15.74
N THR A 67 13.97 -13.10 -15.36
CA THR A 67 13.55 -13.95 -14.23
C THR A 67 14.01 -13.36 -12.88
N ILE A 68 15.16 -12.69 -12.84
CA ILE A 68 15.74 -12.14 -11.60
C ILE A 68 15.14 -10.77 -11.24
N ASN A 69 14.78 -9.93 -12.21
CA ASN A 69 14.28 -8.59 -11.95
C ASN A 69 13.06 -8.56 -10.99
N PRO A 70 12.01 -9.40 -11.16
CA PRO A 70 10.88 -9.43 -10.23
C PRO A 70 11.29 -9.76 -8.79
N LEU A 71 12.24 -10.69 -8.60
CA LEU A 71 12.76 -11.06 -7.28
C LEU A 71 13.53 -9.92 -6.62
N ILE A 72 14.29 -9.15 -7.41
CA ILE A 72 15.00 -7.96 -6.90
C ILE A 72 13.98 -6.92 -6.45
N ASP A 73 12.91 -6.71 -7.21
CA ASP A 73 11.91 -5.70 -6.88
C ASP A 73 11.09 -6.10 -5.65
N GLU A 74 10.71 -7.37 -5.51
CA GLU A 74 10.10 -7.91 -4.28
C GLU A 74 11.04 -7.80 -3.07
N GLY A 75 12.35 -7.99 -3.28
CA GLY A 75 13.36 -7.79 -2.25
C GLY A 75 13.44 -6.33 -1.77
N LYS A 76 13.38 -5.36 -2.70
CA LYS A 76 13.38 -3.93 -2.36
C LYS A 76 12.12 -3.52 -1.60
N THR A 77 10.94 -4.01 -2.01
CA THR A 77 9.67 -3.69 -1.33
C THR A 77 9.62 -4.28 0.07
N THR A 78 10.04 -5.54 0.24
CA THR A 78 10.19 -6.18 1.56
C THR A 78 11.17 -5.42 2.45
N GLN A 79 12.29 -4.96 1.89
CA GLN A 79 13.25 -4.14 2.61
C GLN A 79 12.65 -2.79 3.03
N ALA A 80 11.94 -2.09 2.15
CA ALA A 80 11.28 -0.83 2.48
C ALA A 80 10.23 -1.00 3.59
N PHE A 81 9.46 -2.09 3.55
CA PHE A 81 8.51 -2.45 4.60
C PHE A 81 9.19 -2.68 5.95
N ASN A 82 10.27 -3.47 5.99
CA ASN A 82 11.02 -3.71 7.21
C ASN A 82 11.68 -2.44 7.76
N ASP A 83 12.25 -1.60 6.89
CA ASP A 83 12.85 -0.32 7.26
C ASP A 83 11.78 0.64 7.86
N ALA A 84 10.57 0.67 7.28
CA ALA A 84 9.45 1.44 7.80
C ALA A 84 8.97 0.93 9.17
N ARG A 85 8.80 -0.38 9.31
CA ARG A 85 8.41 -1.04 10.57
C ARG A 85 9.42 -0.76 11.68
N GLN A 86 10.72 -0.91 11.38
CA GLN A 86 11.79 -0.62 12.33
C GLN A 86 11.81 0.86 12.72
N THR A 87 11.59 1.77 11.75
CA THR A 87 11.48 3.20 12.01
C THR A 87 10.33 3.53 12.96
N LEU A 88 9.14 2.98 12.71
CA LEU A 88 7.97 3.19 13.57
C LEU A 88 8.18 2.60 14.97
N THR A 89 8.83 1.44 15.08
CA THR A 89 9.16 0.83 16.37
C THR A 89 10.15 1.69 17.16
N SER A 90 11.15 2.26 16.49
CA SER A 90 12.11 3.18 17.10
C SER A 90 11.45 4.50 17.55
N LEU A 91 10.51 5.01 16.75
CA LEU A 91 9.70 6.18 17.10
C LEU A 91 8.85 5.90 18.34
N ASP A 92 8.14 4.77 18.38
CA ASP A 92 7.32 4.38 19.53
C ASP A 92 8.15 4.27 20.82
N ALA A 93 9.30 3.59 20.77
CA ALA A 93 10.22 3.52 21.90
C ALA A 93 10.66 4.91 22.38
N THR A 94 10.99 5.81 21.44
CA THR A 94 11.41 7.18 21.78
C THR A 94 10.27 8.02 22.35
N ILE A 95 9.04 7.87 21.83
CA ILE A 95 7.85 8.53 22.38
C ILE A 95 7.62 8.06 23.81
N ASN A 96 7.66 6.75 24.06
CA ASN A 96 7.50 6.19 25.39
C ASN A 96 8.58 6.69 26.36
N GLU A 97 9.83 6.85 25.93
CA GLU A 97 10.88 7.47 26.76
C GLU A 97 10.55 8.93 27.11
N ILE A 98 10.11 9.74 26.15
CA ILE A 98 9.77 11.16 26.37
C ILE A 98 8.56 11.31 27.28
N MET A 99 7.58 10.40 27.18
CA MET A 99 6.40 10.40 28.06
C MET A 99 6.74 10.20 29.54
N LEU A 100 7.90 9.59 29.84
CA LEU A 100 8.41 9.41 31.20
C LEU A 100 9.26 10.59 31.69
N GLU A 101 9.61 11.53 30.82
CA GLU A 101 10.37 12.73 31.16
C GLU A 101 9.47 13.89 31.65
N ALA A 102 10.09 15.00 32.07
CA ALA A 102 9.35 16.17 32.52
C ALA A 102 8.55 16.82 31.36
N PRO A 103 7.36 17.40 31.64
CA PRO A 103 6.59 18.12 30.64
C PRO A 103 7.41 19.19 29.91
N GLY A 104 7.34 19.19 28.58
CA GLY A 104 8.13 20.10 27.74
C GLY A 104 9.45 19.53 27.22
N SER A 105 9.84 18.32 27.65
CA SER A 105 10.92 17.56 27.02
C SER A 105 10.70 17.38 25.51
N LYS A 106 11.78 17.50 24.74
CA LYS A 106 11.79 17.33 23.27
C LYS A 106 12.98 16.49 22.88
N ARG A 107 12.82 15.65 21.84
CA ARG A 107 13.94 14.97 21.19
C ARG A 107 13.87 15.13 19.68
N SER A 108 15.04 15.09 19.05
CA SER A 108 15.18 15.07 17.59
C SER A 108 15.47 13.65 17.15
N ILE A 109 14.66 13.13 16.23
CA ILE A 109 14.81 11.79 15.68
C ILE A 109 15.05 11.92 14.18
N ASN A 110 16.14 11.34 13.70
CA ASN A 110 16.42 11.28 12.27
C ASN A 110 15.69 10.08 11.68
N VAL A 111 14.64 10.35 10.91
CA VAL A 111 13.89 9.32 10.19
C VAL A 111 14.49 9.17 8.80
N ASN A 112 14.96 7.97 8.48
CA ASN A 112 15.47 7.63 7.15
C ASN A 112 14.63 6.49 6.57
N LEU A 113 13.63 6.83 5.76
CA LEU A 113 12.79 5.88 5.06
C LEU A 113 13.32 5.69 3.64
N ARG A 114 13.69 4.45 3.30
CA ARG A 114 14.18 4.12 1.96
C ARG A 114 13.08 4.07 0.91
N GLY A 115 11.84 3.86 1.33
CA GLY A 115 10.66 3.81 0.48
C GLY A 115 9.42 4.24 1.25
N GLY A 116 8.43 4.74 0.50
CA GLY A 116 7.17 5.22 1.05
C GLY A 116 7.16 6.70 1.47
N LYS A 117 6.01 7.13 1.98
CA LYS A 117 5.73 8.49 2.44
C LYS A 117 5.28 8.46 3.88
N MET A 118 5.99 9.17 4.74
CA MET A 118 5.58 9.39 6.12
C MET A 118 4.73 10.65 6.24
N THR A 119 3.64 10.55 6.99
CA THR A 119 2.75 11.67 7.30
C THR A 119 2.46 11.67 8.79
N VAL A 120 2.40 12.86 9.38
CA VAL A 120 2.07 13.04 10.80
C VAL A 120 0.76 13.81 10.87
N SER A 121 -0.27 13.18 11.43
CA SER A 121 -1.58 13.80 11.64
C SER A 121 -1.73 14.11 13.12
N GLY A 122 -1.55 15.38 13.49
CA GLY A 122 -1.80 15.84 14.85
C GLY A 122 -3.28 15.93 15.22
N LYS A 123 -4.19 15.78 14.24
CA LYS A 123 -5.64 15.70 14.51
C LYS A 123 -6.04 14.32 15.02
N ASP A 124 -5.39 13.28 14.49
CA ASP A 124 -5.69 11.88 14.81
C ASP A 124 -4.69 11.28 15.80
N ASP A 125 -3.70 12.06 16.23
CA ASP A 125 -2.52 11.62 17.01
C ASP A 125 -1.83 10.39 16.41
N LYS A 126 -1.64 10.40 15.08
CA LYS A 126 -1.09 9.27 14.32
C LYS A 126 0.09 9.66 13.46
N ILE A 127 1.11 8.80 13.44
CA ILE A 127 2.18 8.79 12.43
C ILE A 127 1.86 7.66 11.46
N ARG A 128 1.69 7.97 10.18
CA ARG A 128 1.41 6.97 9.14
C ARG A 128 2.59 6.89 8.18
N VAL A 129 3.00 5.68 7.82
CA VAL A 129 3.91 5.42 6.70
C VAL A 129 3.15 4.64 5.64
N ARG A 130 3.04 5.22 4.44
CA ARG A 130 2.44 4.55 3.28
C ARG A 130 3.54 4.08 2.35
N ILE A 131 3.53 2.80 1.99
CA ILE A 131 4.43 2.25 0.99
C ILE A 131 3.56 1.83 -0.19
N ASP A 132 3.81 2.45 -1.34
CA ASP A 132 3.05 2.20 -2.56
C ASP A 132 3.58 0.91 -3.23
N ASP A 133 2.73 0.25 -4.03
CA ASP A 133 3.06 -0.91 -4.87
C ASP A 133 3.64 -2.13 -4.11
N ILE A 134 3.08 -2.42 -2.93
CA ILE A 134 3.43 -3.58 -2.13
C ILE A 134 2.25 -4.54 -2.00
N ASP A 135 2.47 -5.79 -2.41
CA ASP A 135 1.55 -6.93 -2.20
C ASP A 135 2.10 -7.92 -1.16
N LEU A 136 2.60 -7.39 -0.03
CA LEU A 136 3.11 -8.20 1.09
C LEU A 136 1.99 -8.72 1.99
N LEU A 137 0.91 -7.96 2.10
CA LEU A 137 -0.26 -8.27 2.91
C LEU A 137 -1.48 -8.17 2.01
N GLU A 138 -2.34 -9.18 2.08
CA GLU A 138 -3.59 -9.10 1.35
C GLU A 138 -4.41 -7.88 1.79
N SER A 139 -5.14 -7.29 0.85
CA SER A 139 -6.03 -6.18 1.15
C SER A 139 -7.01 -6.55 2.27
N GLY A 140 -7.12 -5.66 3.25
CA GLY A 140 -7.98 -5.81 4.41
C GLY A 140 -7.41 -6.62 5.56
N ILE A 141 -6.23 -7.22 5.40
CA ILE A 141 -5.48 -7.74 6.55
C ILE A 141 -4.99 -6.56 7.37
N THR A 142 -5.29 -6.61 8.66
CA THR A 142 -4.75 -5.69 9.67
C THR A 142 -4.02 -6.51 10.71
N VAL A 143 -2.75 -6.15 10.96
CA VAL A 143 -1.90 -6.77 11.96
C VAL A 143 -1.51 -5.69 12.96
N GLU A 144 -1.74 -5.96 14.23
CA GLU A 144 -1.36 -5.07 15.33
C GLU A 144 -0.11 -5.62 16.01
N GLU A 145 0.91 -4.76 16.14
CA GLU A 145 2.18 -5.08 16.78
C GLU A 145 2.53 -3.99 17.80
N GLY A 146 2.07 -4.17 19.04
CA GLY A 146 2.18 -3.13 20.06
C GLY A 146 1.37 -1.89 19.65
N ASN A 147 2.02 -0.72 19.59
CA ASN A 147 1.39 0.53 19.17
C ASN A 147 1.42 0.75 17.64
N ILE A 148 1.86 -0.25 16.87
CA ILE A 148 1.95 -0.16 15.40
C ILE A 148 0.81 -0.95 14.79
N LEU A 149 0.00 -0.28 13.97
CA LEU A 149 -1.02 -0.90 13.15
C LEU A 149 -0.52 -1.02 11.71
N ILE A 150 -0.45 -2.25 11.21
CA ILE A 150 -0.02 -2.55 9.84
C ILE A 150 -1.24 -3.00 9.05
N THR A 151 -1.51 -2.33 7.93
CA THR A 151 -2.72 -2.60 7.14
C THR A 151 -2.38 -2.80 5.66
N GLY A 152 -2.81 -3.93 5.10
CA GLY A 152 -2.72 -4.24 3.68
C GLY A 152 -3.85 -3.58 2.88
N GLY A 153 -3.55 -3.13 1.66
CA GLY A 153 -4.57 -2.56 0.76
C GLY A 153 -5.05 -1.15 1.12
N ALA A 154 -4.26 -0.36 1.86
CA ALA A 154 -4.63 0.97 2.36
C ALA A 154 -4.82 2.08 1.30
N LYS A 155 -5.03 1.73 0.03
CA LYS A 155 -5.37 2.68 -1.04
C LYS A 155 -6.87 2.66 -1.29
N ILE A 156 -7.49 3.81 -1.10
CA ILE A 156 -8.86 4.09 -1.51
C ILE A 156 -8.89 5.29 -2.43
N THR A 157 -9.64 5.18 -3.52
CA THR A 157 -9.88 6.24 -4.49
C THR A 157 -11.37 6.53 -4.56
N SER A 158 -11.70 7.79 -4.83
CA SER A 158 -13.05 8.24 -5.09
C SER A 158 -13.06 9.15 -6.31
N TYR A 159 -13.93 8.89 -7.27
CA TYR A 159 -13.98 9.63 -8.53
C TYR A 159 -15.39 9.56 -9.14
N GLU A 160 -15.61 10.35 -10.18
CA GLU A 160 -16.82 10.30 -10.98
C GLU A 160 -16.52 9.61 -12.31
N SER A 161 -17.33 8.63 -12.71
CA SER A 161 -17.19 7.89 -13.96
C SER A 161 -18.49 7.17 -14.27
N ASP A 162 -18.79 6.95 -15.54
CA ASP A 162 -19.84 6.01 -15.99
C ASP A 162 -19.26 4.59 -15.94
N ILE A 163 -19.56 3.80 -14.91
CA ILE A 163 -18.92 2.48 -14.69
C ILE A 163 -19.67 1.33 -15.38
N GLU A 164 -20.94 1.54 -15.72
CA GLU A 164 -21.80 0.58 -16.43
C GLU A 164 -21.92 0.86 -17.94
N GLY A 165 -21.53 2.05 -18.40
CA GLY A 165 -21.63 2.47 -19.80
C GLY A 165 -23.05 2.82 -20.23
N ASP A 166 -23.90 3.31 -19.33
CA ASP A 166 -25.29 3.67 -19.62
C ASP A 166 -25.47 5.15 -20.01
N GLY A 167 -24.39 5.94 -19.94
CA GLY A 167 -24.36 7.36 -20.26
C GLY A 167 -24.63 8.29 -19.08
N ASP A 168 -25.02 7.75 -17.92
CA ASP A 168 -25.11 8.50 -16.68
C ASP A 168 -23.77 8.45 -15.92
N THR A 169 -23.51 9.46 -15.10
CA THR A 169 -22.28 9.51 -14.30
C THR A 169 -22.52 8.86 -12.95
N ASP A 170 -21.60 7.99 -12.51
CA ASP A 170 -21.58 7.45 -11.16
C ASP A 170 -20.58 8.15 -10.26
N LEU A 171 -20.85 8.08 -8.97
CA LEU A 171 -19.91 8.35 -7.90
C LEU A 171 -19.32 7.02 -7.45
N VAL A 172 -18.01 6.86 -7.62
CA VAL A 172 -17.32 5.59 -7.40
C VAL A 172 -16.43 5.69 -6.16
N LEU A 173 -16.53 4.69 -5.28
CA LEU A 173 -15.56 4.39 -4.23
C LEU A 173 -14.86 3.08 -4.58
N GLU A 174 -13.55 3.10 -4.64
CA GLU A 174 -12.74 1.94 -5.05
C GLU A 174 -11.59 1.73 -4.07
N ASN A 175 -11.43 0.50 -3.60
CA ASN A 175 -10.22 0.06 -2.91
C ASN A 175 -9.71 -1.25 -3.53
N ALA A 176 -8.72 -1.87 -2.91
CA ALA A 176 -8.13 -3.11 -3.43
C ALA A 176 -9.04 -4.36 -3.33
N ALA A 177 -10.21 -4.27 -2.69
CA ALA A 177 -11.16 -5.37 -2.54
C ALA A 177 -12.45 -5.17 -3.35
N ILE A 178 -13.03 -3.97 -3.33
CA ILE A 178 -14.34 -3.68 -3.90
C ILE A 178 -14.39 -2.32 -4.63
N ILE A 179 -15.25 -2.28 -5.64
CA ILE A 179 -15.76 -1.07 -6.30
C ILE A 179 -17.23 -0.94 -5.88
N PHE A 180 -17.59 0.22 -5.36
CA PHE A 180 -18.94 0.60 -5.00
C PHE A 180 -19.32 1.87 -5.76
N ALA A 181 -20.39 1.82 -6.52
CA ALA A 181 -20.86 2.93 -7.35
C ALA A 181 -22.30 3.30 -7.02
N VAL A 182 -22.57 4.60 -6.99
CA VAL A 182 -23.91 5.17 -6.82
C VAL A 182 -24.12 6.21 -7.89
N GLN A 183 -25.28 6.19 -8.56
CA GLN A 183 -25.63 7.16 -9.59
C GLN A 183 -25.50 8.60 -9.06
N LYS A 184 -24.85 9.46 -9.84
CA LYS A 184 -24.80 10.89 -9.55
C LYS A 184 -26.16 11.51 -9.85
N THR A 185 -26.79 12.10 -8.84
CA THR A 185 -28.10 12.72 -8.95
C THR A 185 -28.03 14.14 -8.43
N GLY A 186 -28.53 15.11 -9.20
CA GLY A 186 -28.67 16.51 -8.76
C GLY A 186 -27.37 17.16 -8.25
N SER A 187 -27.54 18.21 -7.46
CA SER A 187 -26.48 18.89 -6.72
C SER A 187 -27.05 19.62 -5.50
N PRO A 188 -26.22 20.10 -4.56
CA PRO A 188 -26.70 20.89 -3.42
C PRO A 188 -27.51 22.14 -3.79
N THR A 189 -27.36 22.66 -5.02
CA THR A 189 -28.07 23.84 -5.53
C THR A 189 -29.20 23.51 -6.51
N ASN A 190 -29.28 22.28 -7.00
CA ASN A 190 -30.31 21.83 -7.94
C ASN A 190 -30.71 20.38 -7.64
N TYR A 191 -31.79 20.20 -6.89
CA TYR A 191 -32.26 18.87 -6.53
C TYR A 191 -32.91 18.18 -7.74
N ALA A 192 -32.60 16.90 -7.91
CA ALA A 192 -33.18 16.05 -8.95
C ALA A 192 -34.00 14.93 -8.32
N ALA A 193 -34.81 14.24 -9.14
CA ALA A 193 -35.51 13.04 -8.68
C ALA A 193 -34.49 11.98 -8.25
N ILE A 194 -34.66 11.43 -7.06
CA ILE A 194 -33.78 10.39 -6.50
C ILE A 194 -34.61 9.18 -6.10
N ASN A 195 -34.11 7.98 -6.42
CA ASN A 195 -34.71 6.72 -6.02
C ASN A 195 -33.64 5.80 -5.39
N THR A 196 -33.68 5.68 -4.07
CA THR A 196 -32.74 4.88 -3.29
C THR A 196 -32.89 3.37 -3.51
N THR A 197 -33.93 2.91 -4.21
CA THR A 197 -34.05 1.48 -4.54
C THR A 197 -33.19 1.05 -5.71
N THR A 198 -32.78 2.00 -6.55
CA THR A 198 -32.05 1.73 -7.80
C THR A 198 -30.76 2.54 -7.94
N PHE A 199 -30.52 3.52 -7.07
CA PHE A 199 -29.35 4.39 -7.19
C PHE A 199 -27.99 3.72 -6.94
N ILE A 200 -27.94 2.53 -6.31
CA ILE A 200 -26.68 1.78 -6.21
C ILE A 200 -26.52 1.02 -7.52
N THR A 201 -25.63 1.50 -8.37
CA THR A 201 -25.47 1.00 -9.73
C THR A 201 -24.57 -0.21 -9.79
N GLN A 202 -23.53 -0.26 -8.93
CA GLN A 202 -22.57 -1.35 -8.95
C GLN A 202 -21.99 -1.70 -7.58
N ILE A 203 -21.90 -3.00 -7.28
CA ILE A 203 -21.02 -3.54 -6.24
C ILE A 203 -20.19 -4.65 -6.88
N LYS A 204 -18.89 -4.40 -7.07
CA LYS A 204 -18.00 -5.34 -7.75
C LYS A 204 -16.84 -5.72 -6.86
N ASN A 205 -16.59 -7.02 -6.73
CA ASN A 205 -15.38 -7.51 -6.09
C ASN A 205 -14.22 -7.43 -7.11
N VAL A 206 -13.19 -6.66 -6.78
CA VAL A 206 -12.04 -6.41 -7.66
C VAL A 206 -11.24 -7.69 -7.91
N ARG A 207 -11.13 -8.56 -6.90
CA ARG A 207 -10.35 -9.81 -6.98
C ARG A 207 -11.03 -10.84 -7.87
N THR A 208 -12.31 -11.11 -7.64
CA THR A 208 -13.06 -12.14 -8.38
C THR A 208 -13.65 -11.63 -9.69
N ARG A 209 -13.64 -10.30 -9.90
CA ARG A 209 -14.31 -9.59 -10.99
C ARG A 209 -15.82 -9.84 -11.04
N MET A 210 -16.40 -10.39 -9.98
CA MET A 210 -17.82 -10.62 -9.87
C MET A 210 -18.53 -9.29 -9.64
N ASN A 211 -19.47 -8.97 -10.53
CA ASN A 211 -20.38 -7.86 -10.36
C ASN A 211 -21.66 -8.36 -9.68
N ILE A 212 -22.11 -7.64 -8.67
CA ILE A 212 -23.36 -7.86 -7.97
C ILE A 212 -24.24 -6.67 -8.30
N THR A 213 -25.37 -6.92 -8.96
CA THR A 213 -26.44 -5.92 -9.09
C THR A 213 -27.21 -5.89 -7.77
N PRO A 214 -27.08 -4.82 -6.97
CA PRO A 214 -27.68 -4.80 -5.65
C PRO A 214 -29.19 -4.54 -5.75
N ALA A 215 -29.99 -5.33 -5.03
CA ALA A 215 -31.30 -4.89 -4.63
C ALA A 215 -31.11 -3.95 -3.43
N SER A 216 -31.34 -2.66 -3.63
CA SER A 216 -31.14 -1.64 -2.60
C SER A 216 -32.46 -0.95 -2.24
N GLY A 217 -32.48 -0.20 -1.14
CA GLY A 217 -33.62 0.59 -0.71
C GLY A 217 -33.41 1.13 0.70
N ILE A 218 -33.61 2.43 0.87
CA ILE A 218 -33.56 3.07 2.19
C ILE A 218 -34.99 3.37 2.64
N PHE A 219 -35.45 2.58 3.61
CA PHE A 219 -36.78 2.69 4.19
C PHE A 219 -36.66 3.22 5.61
N VAL A 220 -37.08 4.47 5.82
CA VAL A 220 -37.11 5.10 7.14
C VAL A 220 -38.44 4.75 7.78
N ASN A 221 -38.39 4.15 8.97
CA ASN A 221 -39.58 3.68 9.69
C ASN A 221 -40.46 2.72 8.86
N ASP A 222 -39.84 1.86 8.06
CA ASP A 222 -40.51 0.86 7.19
C ASP A 222 -41.50 1.45 6.16
N GLN A 223 -41.35 2.73 5.81
CA GLN A 223 -42.23 3.40 4.85
C GLN A 223 -41.66 3.37 3.42
N VAL A 224 -42.41 2.79 2.47
CA VAL A 224 -41.96 2.69 1.06
C VAL A 224 -41.79 4.08 0.42
N ASN A 225 -42.62 5.06 0.78
CA ASN A 225 -42.54 6.42 0.25
C ASN A 225 -41.34 7.23 0.77
N THR A 226 -40.47 6.66 1.62
CA THR A 226 -39.19 7.27 1.99
C THR A 226 -38.07 6.92 1.03
N SER A 227 -38.26 5.91 0.17
CA SER A 227 -37.21 5.43 -0.71
C SER A 227 -37.02 6.27 -1.97
N TYR A 228 -37.96 7.18 -2.27
CA TYR A 228 -37.91 8.06 -3.44
C TYR A 228 -38.35 9.49 -3.08
N GLY A 229 -37.93 10.45 -3.90
CA GLY A 229 -38.25 11.87 -3.71
C GLY A 229 -37.38 12.77 -4.56
N THR A 230 -36.95 13.90 -3.98
CA THR A 230 -35.97 14.81 -4.60
C THR A 230 -34.73 14.90 -3.74
N GLY A 231 -33.56 15.13 -4.33
CA GLY A 231 -32.33 15.14 -3.57
C GLY A 231 -31.09 15.29 -4.43
N TYR A 232 -29.95 14.92 -3.85
CA TYR A 232 -28.69 14.84 -4.57
C TYR A 232 -27.74 13.80 -3.98
N THR A 233 -26.77 13.37 -4.78
CA THR A 233 -25.63 12.57 -4.35
C THR A 233 -24.32 13.30 -4.63
N GLU A 234 -23.33 13.15 -3.76
CA GLU A 234 -22.00 13.74 -3.97
C GLU A 234 -20.89 12.93 -3.27
N LEU A 235 -19.67 13.05 -3.79
CA LEU A 235 -18.48 12.56 -3.09
C LEU A 235 -18.22 13.43 -1.87
N THR A 236 -17.91 12.79 -0.75
CA THR A 236 -17.56 13.47 0.48
C THR A 236 -16.22 12.98 1.01
N GLN A 237 -15.46 13.92 1.58
CA GLN A 237 -14.26 13.58 2.34
C GLN A 237 -14.67 13.20 3.75
N THR A 238 -14.31 11.99 4.15
CA THR A 238 -14.45 11.54 5.53
C THR A 238 -13.35 12.13 6.40
N THR A 239 -13.53 12.11 7.71
CA THR A 239 -12.50 12.60 8.66
C THR A 239 -11.29 11.68 8.72
N ASP A 240 -11.48 10.40 8.40
CA ASP A 240 -10.42 9.41 8.37
C ASP A 240 -9.81 9.34 6.96
N ALA A 241 -8.52 9.64 6.87
CA ALA A 241 -7.76 9.65 5.62
C ALA A 241 -7.79 8.31 4.87
N ASP A 242 -8.05 7.21 5.59
CA ASP A 242 -8.11 5.85 5.04
C ASP A 242 -9.54 5.43 4.68
N SER A 243 -10.46 6.40 4.57
CA SER A 243 -11.82 6.20 4.10
C SER A 243 -12.22 7.29 3.09
N LYS A 244 -13.27 7.00 2.33
CA LYS A 244 -13.96 7.92 1.43
C LYS A 244 -15.44 7.63 1.52
N GLY A 245 -16.27 8.62 1.19
CA GLY A 245 -17.71 8.44 1.26
C GLY A 245 -18.48 9.05 0.11
N ILE A 246 -19.70 8.56 -0.04
CA ILE A 246 -20.74 9.14 -0.88
C ILE A 246 -21.87 9.57 0.06
N ARG A 247 -22.27 10.83 -0.06
CA ARG A 247 -23.42 11.38 0.65
C ARG A 247 -24.60 11.44 -0.30
N ALA A 248 -25.72 10.85 0.10
CA ALA A 248 -27.02 11.03 -0.53
C ALA A 248 -27.93 11.84 0.41
N PHE A 249 -28.41 12.97 -0.05
CA PHE A 249 -29.39 13.79 0.65
C PHE A 249 -30.76 13.58 0.00
N VAL A 250 -31.77 13.21 0.78
CA VAL A 250 -33.09 12.83 0.28
C VAL A 250 -34.19 13.62 0.99
N ASN A 251 -34.96 14.37 0.20
CA ASN A 251 -36.28 14.89 0.57
C ASN A 251 -37.32 13.93 0.00
N SER A 252 -37.77 13.00 0.83
CA SER A 252 -38.64 11.92 0.38
C SER A 252 -40.06 12.37 0.07
N ALA A 253 -40.78 11.58 -0.72
CA ALA A 253 -42.18 11.82 -1.03
C ALA A 253 -43.11 11.75 0.20
N SER A 254 -42.66 11.10 1.29
CA SER A 254 -43.35 11.10 2.58
C SER A 254 -43.34 12.46 3.29
N GLY A 255 -42.49 13.41 2.85
CA GLY A 255 -42.20 14.66 3.56
C GLY A 255 -41.02 14.56 4.53
N MET A 256 -40.50 13.36 4.81
CA MET A 256 -39.28 13.19 5.62
C MET A 256 -38.03 13.59 4.86
N GLN A 257 -37.07 14.16 5.58
CA GLN A 257 -35.74 14.48 5.09
C GLN A 257 -34.69 13.61 5.80
N TYR A 258 -33.71 13.08 5.07
CA TYR A 258 -32.59 12.34 5.67
C TYR A 258 -31.31 12.41 4.82
N GLU A 259 -30.19 12.11 5.46
CA GLU A 259 -28.88 11.92 4.83
C GLU A 259 -28.43 10.47 4.96
N ALA A 260 -28.11 9.83 3.85
CA ALA A 260 -27.47 8.52 3.80
C ALA A 260 -25.99 8.70 3.44
N LEU A 261 -25.10 8.28 4.34
CA LEU A 261 -23.66 8.33 4.14
C LEU A 261 -23.13 6.92 3.94
N PHE A 262 -22.68 6.63 2.72
CA PHE A 262 -21.94 5.43 2.38
C PHE A 262 -20.46 5.68 2.60
N THR A 263 -19.78 4.84 3.37
CA THR A 263 -18.35 4.96 3.64
C THR A 263 -17.65 3.67 3.28
N LEU A 264 -16.63 3.75 2.44
CA LEU A 264 -15.70 2.68 2.18
C LEU A 264 -14.39 3.00 2.88
N GLN A 265 -13.82 2.02 3.58
CA GLN A 265 -12.47 2.11 4.12
C GLN A 265 -11.51 1.36 3.21
N ALA A 266 -10.26 1.80 3.12
CA ALA A 266 -9.28 1.19 2.23
C ALA A 266 -9.06 -0.31 2.53
N ALA A 267 -9.14 -0.70 3.81
CA ALA A 267 -8.92 -2.06 4.28
C ALA A 267 -10.20 -2.88 4.50
N LYS A 268 -11.36 -2.42 4.01
CA LYS A 268 -12.62 -3.16 4.17
C LYS A 268 -13.12 -3.67 2.84
N ASP A 269 -13.71 -4.85 2.85
CA ASP A 269 -14.39 -5.45 1.69
C ASP A 269 -15.90 -5.19 1.70
N PHE A 270 -16.36 -4.27 2.57
CA PHE A 270 -17.75 -3.85 2.68
C PHE A 270 -17.86 -2.32 2.81
N VAL A 271 -19.02 -1.80 2.43
CA VAL A 271 -19.41 -0.39 2.56
C VAL A 271 -20.30 -0.24 3.78
N GLU A 272 -20.00 0.74 4.63
CA GLU A 272 -20.84 1.10 5.77
C GLU A 272 -21.87 2.14 5.36
N LEU A 273 -23.14 1.91 5.69
CA LEU A 273 -24.21 2.87 5.52
C LEU A 273 -24.60 3.47 6.87
N GLN A 274 -24.63 4.80 6.96
CA GLN A 274 -25.17 5.53 8.10
C GLN A 274 -26.29 6.47 7.64
N VAL A 275 -27.47 6.34 8.23
CA VAL A 275 -28.59 7.28 8.00
C VAL A 275 -28.63 8.29 9.14
N LYS A 276 -28.63 9.58 8.82
CA LYS A 276 -28.55 10.69 9.77
C LYS A 276 -29.60 11.76 9.45
N ARG A 277 -29.84 12.63 10.44
CA ARG A 277 -30.70 13.83 10.30
C ARG A 277 -32.09 13.50 9.74
N VAL A 278 -32.72 12.47 10.29
CA VAL A 278 -34.11 12.13 9.98
C VAL A 278 -35.01 13.18 10.62
N VAL A 279 -35.69 13.96 9.79
CA VAL A 279 -36.64 15.03 10.19
C VAL A 279 -37.98 14.80 9.51
#